data_AF-A0A1X1RL49-F1
#
_entry.id   AF-A0A1X1RL49-F1
#
_cell.length_a   1.000
_cell.length_b   1.000
_cell.length_c   1.000
_cell.angle_alpha   90.00
_cell.angle_beta   90.00
_cell.angle_gamma   90.00
#
_symmetry.space_group_name_H-M   'P 1'
#
loop_
_entity.id
_entity.type
_entity.pdbx_description
1 polymer ?
#
loop_
_entity_poly.entity_id
_entity_poly.type
_entity_poly.pdbx_seq_one_letter_code
_entity_poly.pdbx_strand_id
1 'polypeptide(L)'
;MSMPSFEHRLQILLDDERHRRITSLARERGVSVATVVREAIDRGLASPAGRRKSAGRRVLDAPDTPVPDPRELKEELETLRAHRG
;
A
#
# COMPACT_ATOMS: atom_id res chain seq x y z
N MET A 1 -8.72 19.13 -3.04
CA MET A 1 -8.72 17.65 -3.21
C MET A 1 -10.18 17.22 -3.42
N SER A 2 -10.51 16.66 -4.58
CA SER A 2 -11.88 16.13 -4.80
C SER A 2 -11.99 14.77 -4.13
N MET A 3 -12.98 14.57 -3.26
CA MET A 3 -13.28 13.25 -2.71
C MET A 3 -13.86 12.36 -3.81
N PRO A 4 -13.41 11.11 -3.98
CA PRO A 4 -13.95 10.22 -4.99
C PRO A 4 -15.43 9.91 -4.71
N SER A 5 -16.29 10.13 -5.71
CA SER A 5 -17.70 9.70 -5.70
C SER A 5 -17.76 8.17 -5.89
N PHE A 6 -18.48 7.47 -5.02
CA PHE A 6 -18.69 6.02 -5.14
C PHE A 6 -20.07 5.75 -5.75
N GLU A 7 -20.11 5.49 -7.06
CA GLU A 7 -21.36 5.41 -7.83
C GLU A 7 -21.88 3.98 -8.02
N HIS A 8 -21.01 2.97 -7.92
CA HIS A 8 -21.36 1.57 -8.15
C HIS A 8 -21.12 0.71 -6.92
N ARG A 9 -22.14 -0.06 -6.51
CA ARG A 9 -22.07 -1.01 -5.39
C ARG A 9 -21.77 -2.42 -5.90
N LEU A 10 -20.73 -3.03 -5.36
CA LEU A 10 -20.33 -4.42 -5.61
C LEU A 10 -20.56 -5.26 -4.35
N GLN A 11 -21.23 -6.41 -4.49
CA GLN A 11 -21.40 -7.40 -3.42
C GLN A 11 -20.83 -8.73 -3.89
N ILE A 12 -19.86 -9.26 -3.14
CA ILE A 12 -19.17 -10.53 -3.43
C ILE A 12 -19.11 -11.33 -2.13
N LEU A 13 -19.38 -12.63 -2.21
CA LEU A 13 -19.18 -13.55 -1.10
C LEU A 13 -17.71 -14.00 -1.07
N LEU A 14 -17.10 -13.92 0.11
CA LEU A 14 -15.75 -14.41 0.37
C LEU A 14 -15.84 -15.61 1.31
N ASP A 15 -14.95 -16.57 1.11
CA ASP A 15 -14.70 -17.59 2.12
C ASP A 15 -14.07 -16.97 3.40
N ASP A 16 -14.11 -17.74 4.49
CA ASP A 16 -13.60 -17.32 5.79
C ASP A 16 -12.11 -16.93 5.75
N GLU A 17 -11.30 -17.64 4.96
CA GLU A 17 -9.87 -17.39 4.86
C GLU A 17 -9.59 -16.02 4.25
N ARG A 18 -10.20 -15.73 3.09
CA ARG A 18 -10.07 -14.45 2.40
C ARG A 18 -10.65 -13.31 3.24
N HIS A 19 -11.79 -13.53 3.89
CA HIS A 19 -12.41 -12.55 4.77
C HIS A 19 -11.48 -12.19 5.95
N ARG A 20 -10.90 -13.19 6.62
CA ARG A 20 -9.93 -12.97 7.70
C ARG A 20 -8.71 -12.22 7.22
N ARG A 21 -8.13 -12.63 6.09
CA ARG A 21 -6.92 -12.01 5.53
C ARG A 21 -7.11 -10.53 5.24
N ILE A 22 -8.23 -10.16 4.61
CA ILE A 22 -8.51 -8.75 4.28
C ILE A 22 -8.81 -7.95 5.55
N THR A 23 -9.55 -8.52 6.50
CA THR A 23 -9.88 -7.85 7.78
C THR A 23 -8.63 -7.58 8.61
N SER A 24 -7.72 -8.56 8.70
CA SER A 24 -6.45 -8.40 9.42
C SER A 24 -5.59 -7.30 8.79
N LEU A 25 -5.47 -7.28 7.46
CA LEU A 25 -4.70 -6.26 6.76
C LEU A 25 -5.28 -4.85 6.93
N ALA A 26 -6.61 -4.73 6.93
CA ALA A 26 -7.30 -3.46 7.17
C ALA A 26 -7.02 -2.94 8.59
N ARG A 27 -7.09 -3.83 9.60
CA ARG A 27 -6.78 -3.51 10.99
C ARG A 27 -5.33 -3.09 11.18
N GLU A 28 -4.39 -3.85 10.62
CA GLU A 28 -2.95 -3.57 10.69
C GLU A 28 -2.61 -2.17 10.12
N ARG A 29 -3.30 -1.78 9.04
CA ARG A 29 -3.10 -0.49 8.37
C ARG A 29 -3.95 0.65 8.93
N GLY A 30 -4.87 0.38 9.85
CA GLY A 30 -5.82 1.39 10.35
C GLY A 30 -6.78 1.96 9.29
N VAL A 31 -7.08 1.19 8.24
CA VAL A 31 -7.98 1.62 7.13
C VAL A 31 -9.19 0.72 7.01
N SER A 32 -10.20 1.16 6.25
CA SER A 32 -11.38 0.35 5.97
C SER A 32 -11.05 -0.86 5.07
N VAL A 33 -11.81 -1.95 5.24
CA VAL A 33 -11.79 -3.09 4.31
C VAL A 33 -12.02 -2.65 2.86
N ALA A 34 -12.91 -1.68 2.65
CA ALA A 34 -13.18 -1.13 1.33
C ALA A 34 -11.94 -0.45 0.70
N THR A 35 -11.11 0.21 1.51
CA THR A 35 -9.83 0.79 1.05
C THR A 35 -8.88 -0.31 0.58
N VAL A 36 -8.73 -1.37 1.37
CA VAL A 36 -7.88 -2.52 1.00
C VAL A 36 -8.35 -3.19 -0.29
N VAL A 37 -9.66 -3.39 -0.46
CA VAL A 37 -10.23 -3.98 -1.67
C VAL A 37 -9.98 -3.09 -2.89
N ARG A 38 -10.21 -1.78 -2.78
CA ARG A 38 -9.94 -0.83 -3.88
C ARG A 38 -8.46 -0.84 -4.30
N GLU A 39 -7.53 -0.79 -3.35
CA GLU A 39 -6.09 -0.89 -3.66
C GLU A 39 -5.70 -2.24 -4.28
N ALA A 40 -6.35 -3.33 -3.88
CA ALA A 40 -6.12 -4.65 -4.48
C ALA A 40 -6.63 -4.69 -5.93
N ILE A 41 -7.79 -4.10 -6.21
CA ILE A 41 -8.34 -3.95 -7.56
C ILE A 41 -7.39 -3.11 -8.42
N ASP A 42 -6.96 -1.94 -7.94
CA ASP A 42 -6.04 -1.07 -8.67
C ASP A 42 -4.73 -1.77 -9.03
N ARG A 43 -4.20 -2.59 -8.10
CA ARG A 43 -2.98 -3.38 -8.35
C ARG A 43 -3.23 -4.56 -9.29
N GLY A 44 -4.38 -5.24 -9.17
CA GLY A 44 -4.72 -6.42 -9.96
C GLY A 44 -5.10 -6.09 -11.41
N LEU A 45 -5.75 -4.95 -11.64
CA LEU A 45 -6.16 -4.47 -12.97
C LEU A 45 -5.10 -3.62 -13.67
N ALA A 46 -4.04 -3.22 -12.96
CA ALA A 46 -2.95 -2.46 -13.55
C ALA A 46 -2.20 -3.29 -14.61
N SER A 47 -2.26 -2.83 -15.87
CA SER A 47 -1.32 -3.26 -16.92
C SER A 47 0.12 -3.00 -16.45
N PRO A 48 1.16 -3.63 -17.05
CA PRO A 48 2.55 -3.38 -16.66
C PRO A 48 2.92 -1.87 -16.63
N ALA A 49 2.39 -1.10 -17.57
CA ALA A 49 2.52 0.36 -17.60
C ALA A 49 1.71 1.04 -16.48
N GLY A 50 0.47 0.59 -16.24
CA GLY A 50 -0.37 1.05 -15.14
C GLY A 50 0.23 0.78 -13.76
N ARG A 51 0.98 -0.32 -13.61
CA ARG A 51 1.61 -0.74 -12.35
C ARG A 51 2.78 0.17 -11.98
N ARG A 52 3.57 0.60 -12.97
CA ARG A 52 4.62 1.61 -12.79
C ARG A 52 4.02 2.97 -12.41
N LYS A 53 2.94 3.37 -13.11
CA LYS A 53 2.23 4.63 -12.84
C LYS A 53 1.66 4.66 -11.41
N SER A 54 0.99 3.60 -10.97
CA SER A 54 0.42 3.53 -9.61
C SER A 54 1.50 3.43 -8.53
N ALA A 55 2.61 2.74 -8.79
CA ALA A 55 3.77 2.75 -7.90
C ALA A 55 4.36 4.17 -7.77
N GLY A 56 4.57 4.88 -8.88
CA GLY A 56 5.06 6.26 -8.87
C GLY A 56 4.11 7.20 -8.13
N ARG A 57 2.80 7.06 -8.33
CA ARG A 57 1.79 7.87 -7.63
C ARG A 57 1.85 7.68 -6.11
N ARG A 58 2.01 6.45 -5.62
CA ARG A 58 2.17 6.19 -4.17
C ARG A 58 3.43 6.81 -3.59
N VAL A 59 4.52 6.88 -4.36
CA VAL A 59 5.76 7.54 -3.93
C VAL A 59 5.56 9.06 -3.88
N LEU A 60 4.91 9.64 -4.88
CA LEU A 60 4.66 11.08 -4.97
C LEU A 60 3.61 11.59 -3.97
N ASP A 61 2.64 10.74 -3.62
CA ASP A 61 1.59 11.08 -2.66
C ASP A 61 2.03 10.82 -1.20
N ALA A 62 3.19 10.21 -0.98
CA ALA A 62 3.74 10.00 0.36
C ALA A 62 4.21 11.34 0.95
N PRO A 63 4.01 11.57 2.26
CA PRO A 63 4.54 12.77 2.91
C PRO A 63 6.07 12.77 2.86
N ASP A 64 6.65 13.96 2.68
CA ASP A 64 8.09 14.14 2.75
C ASP A 64 8.61 13.61 4.08
N THR A 65 9.61 12.73 4.00
CA THR A 65 10.26 12.17 5.17
C THR A 65 11.60 12.86 5.34
N PRO A 66 11.97 13.31 6.55
CA PRO A 66 13.32 13.80 6.81
C PRO A 66 14.31 12.67 6.55
N VAL A 67 15.25 12.90 5.64
CA VAL A 67 16.30 11.93 5.26
C VAL A 67 17.65 12.47 5.77
N PRO A 68 18.45 11.66 6.49
CA PRO A 68 19.79 12.06 6.93
C PRO A 68 20.77 12.18 5.75
N ASP A 69 22.00 12.62 6.00
CA ASP A 69 23.03 12.67 4.96
C ASP A 69 23.21 11.28 4.31
N PRO A 70 23.48 11.20 2.99
CA PRO A 70 23.65 9.92 2.31
C PRO A 70 24.67 8.96 2.96
N ARG A 71 25.71 9.48 3.63
CA ARG A 71 26.69 8.66 4.36
C ARG A 71 26.08 8.06 5.62
N GLU A 72 25.41 8.88 6.43
CA GLU A 72 24.73 8.44 7.65
C GLU A 72 23.64 7.41 7.33
N LEU A 73 22.84 7.66 6.29
CA LEU A 73 21.82 6.72 5.83
C LEU A 73 22.43 5.38 5.43
N LYS A 74 23.58 5.40 4.76
CA LYS A 74 24.28 4.18 4.35
C LYS A 74 24.75 3.38 5.57
N GLU A 75 25.35 4.04 6.55
CA GLU A 75 25.82 3.42 7.79
C GLU A 75 24.66 2.80 8.60
N GLU A 76 23.53 3.49 8.68
CA GLU A 76 22.31 2.97 9.31
C GLU A 76 21.80 1.70 8.60
N LEU A 77 21.73 1.73 7.26
CA LEU A 77 21.27 0.58 6.47
C LEU A 77 22.22 -0.63 6.56
N GLU A 78 23.53 -0.40 6.62
CA GLU A 78 24.52 -1.45 6.83
C GLU A 78 24.36 -2.08 8.21
N THR A 79 24.15 -1.25 9.24
CA THR A 79 23.88 -1.71 10.61
C THR A 79 22.62 -2.59 10.65
N LEU A 80 21.49 -2.13 10.09
CA LEU A 80 20.24 -2.90 10.07
C LEU A 80 20.35 -4.24 9.32
N ARG A 81 21.15 -4.29 8.25
CA ARG A 81 21.38 -5.53 7.49
C ARG A 81 22.23 -6.53 8.25
N ALA A 82 23.24 -6.06 8.99
CA ALA A 82 24.09 -6.91 9.81
C ALA A 82 23.32 -7.62 10.95
N HIS A 83 22.24 -7.00 11.46
CA HIS A 83 21.39 -7.58 12.51
C HIS A 83 20.37 -8.61 12.00
N ARG A 84 20.28 -8.85 10.69
CA ARG A 84 19.31 -9.76 10.07
C ARG A 84 19.92 -11.06 9.55
N GLY A 85 21.23 -11.24 9.72
CA GLY A 85 21.95 -12.51 9.48
C GLY A 85 22.17 -13.25 10.77
#